data_AF-A0AAJ1X8K8-F1
#
_entry.id   AF-A0AAJ1X8K8-F1
#
_cell.length_a   1.000
_cell.length_b   1.000
_cell.length_c   1.000
_cell.angle_alpha   90.00
_cell.angle_beta   90.00
_cell.angle_gamma   90.00
#
_symmetry.space_group_name_H-M   'P 1'
#
loop_
_entity.id
_entity.type
_entity.pdbx_description
1 polymer ?
#
loop_
_entity_poly.entity_id
_entity_poly.type
_entity_poly.pdbx_seq_one_letter_code
_entity_poly.pdbx_strand_id
1 'polypeptide(L)'
;MEIRARRISNAHRLKEEINDKIQNIEDQDLLLYYSLLDFRHQYVIDNLGVSTSSFDKVESFEIPSNNTLTYYYHFFKAIHASGTGSYKVAKEHFDQAEKLLELINDD
;
A
#
# COMPACT_ATOMS: atom_id res chain seq x y z
N MET A 1 -21.42 4.09 -14.01
CA MET A 1 -20.78 4.55 -12.76
C MET A 1 -21.12 3.71 -11.53
N GLU A 2 -22.26 3.00 -11.50
CA GLU A 2 -22.74 2.29 -10.29
C GLU A 2 -21.84 1.14 -9.79
N ILE A 3 -21.19 0.39 -10.68
CA ILE A 3 -20.32 -0.73 -10.29
C ILE A 3 -19.09 -0.24 -9.50
N ARG A 4 -18.50 0.91 -9.88
CA ARG A 4 -17.36 1.51 -9.17
C ARG A 4 -17.79 2.02 -7.80
N ALA A 5 -18.92 2.74 -7.73
CA ALA A 5 -19.46 3.24 -6.48
C ALA A 5 -19.75 2.11 -5.48
N ARG A 6 -20.38 1.01 -5.91
CA ARG A 6 -20.67 -0.16 -5.05
C ARG A 6 -19.39 -0.83 -4.52
N ARG A 7 -18.34 -0.92 -5.35
CA ARG A 7 -17.03 -1.48 -4.92
C ARG A 7 -16.34 -0.57 -3.90
N ILE A 8 -16.44 0.75 -4.08
CA ILE A 8 -15.91 1.75 -3.14
C ILE A 8 -16.62 1.65 -1.78
N SER A 9 -17.96 1.61 -1.74
CA SER A 9 -18.71 1.49 -0.48
C SER A 9 -18.39 0.21 0.28
N ASN A 10 -18.22 -0.91 -0.44
CA ASN A 10 -17.82 -2.18 0.19
C ASN A 10 -16.39 -2.13 0.74
N ALA A 11 -15.45 -1.51 0.01
CA ALA A 11 -14.08 -1.34 0.46
C ALA A 11 -13.99 -0.45 1.71
N HIS A 12 -14.80 0.61 1.77
CA HIS A 12 -14.91 1.48 2.94
C HIS A 12 -15.40 0.72 4.18
N ARG A 13 -16.49 -0.03 4.05
CA ARG A 13 -17.03 -0.83 5.17
C ARG A 13 -16.01 -1.84 5.69
N LEU A 14 -15.31 -2.55 4.79
CA LEU A 14 -14.26 -3.50 5.17
C LEU A 14 -13.09 -2.79 5.88
N LYS A 15 -12.72 -1.58 5.45
CA LYS A 15 -11.68 -0.77 6.10
C LYS A 15 -12.09 -0.37 7.53
N GLU A 16 -13.33 0.05 7.74
CA GLU A 16 -13.87 0.39 9.07
C GLU A 16 -13.85 -0.83 10.01
N GLU A 17 -14.32 -1.99 9.54
CA GLU A 17 -14.31 -3.23 10.31
C GLU A 17 -12.89 -3.66 10.73
N ILE A 18 -11.88 -3.37 9.90
CA ILE A 18 -10.47 -3.66 10.23
C ILE A 18 -9.91 -2.62 11.20
N ASN A 19 -10.23 -1.33 11.03
CA ASN A 19 -9.81 -0.26 11.93
C ASN A 19 -10.24 -0.53 13.38
N ASP A 20 -11.47 -0.97 13.58
CA ASP A 20 -12.01 -1.29 14.90
C ASP A 20 -11.27 -2.48 15.57
N LYS A 21 -10.76 -3.42 14.77
CA LYS A 21 -10.04 -4.60 15.25
C LYS A 21 -8.55 -4.34 15.48
N ILE A 22 -7.97 -3.35 14.80
CA ILE A 22 -6.54 -3.03 14.84
C ILE A 22 -6.11 -2.30 16.12
N GLN A 23 -7.04 -1.68 16.86
CA GLN A 23 -6.70 -0.87 18.04
C GLN A 23 -5.90 -1.60 19.13
N ASN A 24 -5.93 -2.94 19.16
CA ASN A 24 -5.23 -3.76 20.14
C ASN A 24 -4.18 -4.70 19.52
N ILE A 25 -3.77 -4.45 18.27
CA ILE A 25 -2.80 -5.29 17.57
C ILE A 25 -1.39 -4.74 17.79
N GLU A 26 -0.49 -5.56 18.32
CA GLU A 26 0.93 -5.23 18.49
C GLU A 26 1.80 -5.78 17.33
N ASP A 27 1.23 -6.65 16.49
CA ASP A 27 1.91 -7.26 15.34
C ASP A 27 2.24 -6.21 14.27
N GLN A 28 3.53 -5.90 14.14
CA GLN A 28 4.04 -4.86 13.24
C GLN A 28 3.85 -5.22 11.76
N ASP A 29 3.92 -6.50 11.38
CA ASP A 29 3.71 -6.94 10.00
C ASP A 29 2.25 -6.77 9.61
N LEU A 30 1.32 -7.06 10.52
CA LEU A 30 -0.11 -6.85 10.31
C LEU A 30 -0.47 -5.36 10.22
N LEU A 31 0.15 -4.52 11.05
CA LEU A 31 -0.02 -3.07 11.02
C LEU A 31 0.57 -2.45 9.74
N LEU A 32 1.72 -2.94 9.28
CA LEU A 32 2.31 -2.57 7.99
C LEU A 32 1.39 -2.97 6.84
N TYR A 33 0.92 -4.23 6.83
CA TYR A 33 0.00 -4.72 5.81
C TYR A 33 -1.26 -3.87 5.72
N TYR A 34 -1.85 -3.53 6.86
CA TYR A 34 -2.99 -2.63 6.92
C TYR A 34 -2.68 -1.25 6.36
N SER A 35 -1.53 -0.67 6.71
CA SER A 35 -1.13 0.66 6.25
C SER A 35 -0.90 0.70 4.73
N LEU A 36 -0.38 -0.38 4.14
CA LEU A 36 -0.26 -0.54 2.68
C LEU A 36 -1.64 -0.63 2.01
N LEU A 37 -2.59 -1.38 2.60
CA LEU A 37 -3.96 -1.45 2.10
C LEU A 37 -4.69 -0.10 2.20
N ASP A 38 -4.45 0.65 3.28
CA ASP A 38 -5.02 1.98 3.48
C ASP A 38 -4.53 2.96 2.42
N PHE A 39 -3.22 3.01 2.18
CA PHE A 39 -2.65 3.82 1.09
C PHE A 39 -3.26 3.46 -0.27
N ARG A 40 -3.35 2.16 -0.59
CA ARG A 40 -3.98 1.71 -1.85
C ARG A 40 -5.44 2.16 -1.95
N HIS A 41 -6.19 2.07 -0.86
CA HIS A 41 -7.57 2.51 -0.82
C HIS A 41 -7.67 4.02 -1.08
N GLN A 42 -6.88 4.84 -0.37
CA GLN A 42 -6.83 6.30 -0.57
C GLN A 42 -6.47 6.65 -2.01
N TYR A 43 -5.42 6.03 -2.57
CA TYR A 43 -5.01 6.22 -3.95
C TYR A 43 -6.14 5.97 -4.96
N VAL A 44 -6.97 4.95 -4.74
CA VAL A 44 -8.12 4.66 -5.62
C VAL A 44 -9.26 5.67 -5.40
N ILE A 45 -9.54 6.06 -4.16
CA ILE A 45 -10.61 7.02 -3.83
C ILE A 45 -10.29 8.42 -4.33
N ASP A 46 -9.04 8.85 -4.20
CA ASP A 46 -8.55 10.16 -4.63
C ASP A 46 -8.27 10.23 -6.13
N ASN A 47 -8.88 9.33 -6.92
CA ASN A 47 -8.77 9.25 -8.37
C ASN A 47 -7.30 9.21 -8.86
N LEU A 48 -6.50 8.34 -8.23
CA LEU A 48 -5.08 8.15 -8.49
C LEU A 48 -4.20 9.36 -8.13
N GLY A 49 -4.74 10.28 -7.31
CA GLY A 49 -3.97 11.32 -6.66
C GLY A 49 -3.15 10.76 -5.49
N VAL A 50 -1.97 11.33 -5.27
CA VAL A 50 -1.14 11.11 -4.08
C VAL A 50 -0.61 12.45 -3.59
N SER A 51 -0.45 12.59 -2.28
CA SER A 51 0.23 13.74 -1.68
C SER A 51 1.62 13.33 -1.21
N THR A 52 2.48 14.29 -0.91
CA THR A 52 3.82 14.00 -0.36
C THR A 52 3.74 13.18 0.92
N SER A 53 2.72 13.42 1.76
CA SER A 53 2.55 12.76 3.05
C SER A 53 1.70 11.48 3.03
N SER A 54 1.09 11.13 1.89
CA SER A 54 0.15 9.98 1.84
C SER A 54 0.82 8.62 2.13
N PHE A 55 2.15 8.55 2.14
CA PHE A 55 2.90 7.32 2.40
C PHE A 55 3.64 7.33 3.76
N ASP A 56 3.60 8.43 4.52
CA ASP A 56 4.41 8.63 5.74
C ASP A 56 4.15 7.56 6.80
N LYS A 57 2.88 7.12 6.94
CA LYS A 57 2.53 6.04 7.88
C LYS A 57 3.25 4.75 7.53
N VAL A 58 3.34 4.39 6.25
CA VAL A 58 4.04 3.18 5.81
C VAL A 58 5.54 3.31 6.09
N GLU A 59 6.13 4.50 5.90
CA GLU A 59 7.54 4.76 6.17
C GLU A 59 7.93 4.68 7.65
N SER A 60 6.97 4.70 8.57
CA SER A 60 7.24 4.57 10.01
C SER A 60 7.51 3.13 10.45
N PHE A 61 7.24 2.13 9.60
CA PHE A 61 7.43 0.72 9.92
C PHE A 61 8.81 0.23 9.48
N GLU A 62 9.36 -0.72 10.23
CA GLU A 62 10.43 -1.56 9.71
C GLU A 62 9.86 -2.46 8.62
N ILE A 63 10.54 -2.48 7.46
CA ILE A 63 10.09 -3.29 6.33
C ILE A 63 10.73 -4.67 6.45
N PRO A 64 9.94 -5.76 6.55
CA PRO A 64 10.48 -7.10 6.63
C PRO A 64 11.25 -7.43 5.34
N SER A 65 12.28 -8.25 5.46
CA SER A 65 13.09 -8.65 4.31
C SER A 65 12.44 -9.79 3.53
N ASN A 66 12.49 -9.70 2.19
CA ASN A 66 12.23 -10.81 1.25
C ASN A 66 10.90 -11.55 1.46
N ASN A 67 9.79 -10.81 1.57
CA ASN A 67 8.45 -11.40 1.56
C ASN A 67 7.47 -10.57 0.71
N THR A 68 6.22 -11.03 0.64
CA THR A 68 5.15 -10.37 -0.10
C THR A 68 4.86 -8.94 0.41
N LEU A 69 5.07 -8.65 1.70
CA LEU A 69 4.94 -7.29 2.24
C LEU A 69 6.04 -6.37 1.70
N THR A 70 7.27 -6.86 1.61
CA THR A 70 8.39 -6.13 0.99
C THR A 70 8.05 -5.75 -0.45
N TYR A 71 7.45 -6.67 -1.22
CA TYR A 71 6.98 -6.39 -2.58
C TYR A 71 5.96 -5.26 -2.60
N TYR A 72 4.91 -5.35 -1.78
CA TYR A 72 3.87 -4.32 -1.74
C TYR A 72 4.40 -2.96 -1.29
N TYR A 73 5.34 -2.95 -0.34
CA TYR A 73 6.04 -1.74 0.07
C TYR A 73 6.73 -1.07 -1.12
N HIS A 74 7.61 -1.80 -1.83
CA HIS A 74 8.33 -1.23 -2.98
C HIS A 74 7.39 -0.79 -4.09
N PHE A 75 6.38 -1.59 -4.41
CA PHE A 75 5.42 -1.25 -5.46
C PHE A 75 4.64 0.03 -5.14
N PHE A 76 4.11 0.15 -3.92
CA PHE A 76 3.33 1.33 -3.53
C PHE A 76 4.19 2.57 -3.30
N LYS A 77 5.42 2.41 -2.80
CA LYS A 77 6.40 3.51 -2.72
C LYS A 77 6.74 4.06 -4.10
N ALA A 78 6.87 3.19 -5.10
CA ALA A 78 7.13 3.60 -6.47
C ALA A 78 5.95 4.39 -7.08
N ILE A 79 4.71 3.98 -6.78
CA ILE A 79 3.49 4.73 -7.17
C ILE A 79 3.46 6.12 -6.51
N HIS A 80 3.72 6.19 -5.20
CA HIS A 80 3.80 7.45 -4.47
C HIS A 80 4.88 8.38 -5.04
N ALA A 81 6.09 7.85 -5.24
CA ALA A 81 7.20 8.61 -5.82
C ALA A 81 6.88 9.09 -7.25
N SER A 82 6.18 8.28 -8.05
CA SER A 82 5.75 8.67 -9.41
C SER A 82 4.77 9.83 -9.38
N GLY A 83 3.74 9.74 -8.53
CA GLY A 83 2.71 10.77 -8.41
C GLY A 83 3.20 12.07 -7.73
N THR A 84 4.29 12.01 -6.97
CA THR A 84 4.94 13.18 -6.35
C THR A 84 6.12 13.74 -7.17
N GLY A 85 6.40 13.18 -8.35
CA GLY A 85 7.45 13.66 -9.26
C GLY A 85 8.88 13.19 -8.92
N SER A 86 9.03 12.27 -7.98
CA SER A 86 10.31 11.68 -7.57
C SER A 86 10.70 10.49 -8.46
N TYR A 87 10.83 10.71 -9.77
CA TYR A 87 10.94 9.62 -10.75
C TYR A 87 12.15 8.69 -10.60
N LYS A 88 13.28 9.20 -10.10
CA LYS A 88 14.46 8.37 -9.82
C LYS A 88 14.16 7.35 -8.72
N VAL A 89 13.54 7.81 -7.63
CA VAL A 89 13.11 6.95 -6.51
C VAL A 89 12.04 5.98 -6.99
N ALA A 90 11.10 6.44 -7.82
CA ALA A 90 10.08 5.56 -8.40
C ALA A 90 10.70 4.39 -9.16
N LYS A 91 11.67 4.68 -10.03
CA LYS A 91 12.37 3.64 -10.79
C LYS A 91 13.07 2.65 -9.85
N GLU A 92 13.85 3.14 -8.89
CA GLU A 92 14.58 2.30 -7.94
C GLU A 92 13.64 1.33 -7.20
N HIS A 93 12.47 1.81 -6.76
CA HIS A 93 11.50 0.97 -6.07
C HIS A 93 10.74 0.02 -7.00
N PHE A 94 10.43 0.41 -8.25
CA PHE A 94 9.89 -0.54 -9.23
C PHE A 94 10.88 -1.67 -9.54
N ASP A 95 12.16 -1.35 -9.73
CA ASP A 95 13.20 -2.36 -9.98
C ASP A 95 13.33 -3.36 -8.81
N GLN A 96 13.09 -2.93 -7.57
CA GLN A 96 13.07 -3.85 -6.40
C GLN A 96 11.79 -4.67 -6.35
N ALA A 97 10.63 -4.06 -6.63
CA ALA A 97 9.36 -4.77 -6.67
C ALA A 97 9.36 -5.87 -7.74
N GLU A 98 9.93 -5.60 -8.91
CA GLU A 98 10.04 -6.58 -10.00
C GLU A 98 10.85 -7.82 -9.58
N LYS A 99 12.00 -7.63 -8.93
CA LYS A 99 12.81 -8.75 -8.39
C LYS A 99 12.08 -9.57 -7.34
N LEU A 100 11.25 -8.92 -6.52
CA LEU A 100 10.47 -9.59 -5.49
C LEU A 100 9.26 -10.34 -6.08
N LEU A 101 8.75 -9.89 -7.22
CA LEU A 101 7.68 -10.59 -7.94
C LEU A 101 8.12 -11.98 -8.38
N GLU A 102 9.37 -12.14 -8.83
CA GLU A 102 9.96 -13.44 -9.18
C GLU A 102 10.03 -14.42 -7.99
N LEU A 103 10.00 -13.90 -6.75
CA LEU A 103 10.08 -14.69 -5.51
C LEU A 103 8.70 -15.05 -4.95
N ILE A 104 7.63 -14.39 -5.40
CA ILE A 104 6.25 -14.67 -5.01
C ILE A 104 5.70 -15.67 -6.03
N ASN A 105 5.92 -16.97 -5.78
CA ASN A 105 5.44 -18.04 -6.64
C ASN A 105 3.92 -17.93 -6.92
N ASP A 106 3.52 -18.24 -8.16
CA ASP A 106 2.13 -18.39 -8.65
C ASP A 106 1.44 -19.65 -8.06
N ASP A 107 1.49 -19.85 -6.74
CA ASP A 107 0.76 -20.95 -6.08
C ASP A 107 -0.74 -20.63 -5.89
#